data_AF-A0A2N9VZW9-F1
#
_entry.id   AF-A0A2N9VZW9-F1
#
_cell.length_a   1.000
_cell.length_b   1.000
_cell.length_c   1.000
_cell.angle_alpha   90.00
_cell.angle_beta   90.00
_cell.angle_gamma   90.00
#
_symmetry.space_group_name_H-M   'P 1'
#
loop_
_entity.id
_entity.type
_entity.pdbx_description
1 polymer ?
#
loop_
_entity_poly.entity_id
_entity_poly.type
_entity_poly.pdbx_seq_one_letter_code
_entity_poly.pdbx_strand_id
1 'polypeptide(L)'
;MKLKTFKSLAVASVAIAASALLGASAEAQTVVNKIKERGYVSCGASQGVPGLSRPDEKGYYRGFDSDICRAFAVALLGDKDKIRFVPLNAGQRFSALQTGEIDILSRTSTLTYTRDMVVRFVWLTLYDVDGLLVRKADNITDPKQLDGRTVCLQGGGSLTETAIQETEDEHNISMQKVYFDSTIQARDAFFGGRCDSYVTDGTAAAGQRASVAKNPDDYAIIRVGHTVEPNGVAIARGDDQLFDIVRWTVNALLWAETNGIDSKNIDEKLKTGSDEVKRVLGEEPGFGKPIGLDDKWVYNVVKQMGNYAEIWDNNLGMNSPLKVERGMNALAKDGGLNYPLPWN
;
A
#
# COMPACT_ATOMS: atom_id res chain seq x y z
N MET A 1 -63.52 64.67 7.79
CA MET A 1 -64.12 63.96 8.93
C MET A 1 -65.39 63.25 8.46
N LYS A 2 -65.33 61.93 8.22
CA LYS A 2 -66.45 60.98 8.17
C LYS A 2 -65.91 59.59 7.76
N LEU A 3 -65.82 58.68 8.74
CA LEU A 3 -65.81 57.24 8.51
C LEU A 3 -67.19 56.81 7.99
N LYS A 4 -67.24 55.81 7.08
CA LYS A 4 -68.08 54.60 7.23
C LYS A 4 -67.98 53.64 6.03
N THR A 5 -67.69 52.37 6.36
CA THR A 5 -68.23 51.09 5.82
C THR A 5 -67.90 50.71 4.36
N PHE A 6 -67.49 49.46 4.05
CA PHE A 6 -68.28 48.24 4.25
C PHE A 6 -67.49 46.92 4.15
N LYS A 7 -67.93 45.96 4.99
CA LYS A 7 -68.14 44.50 4.78
C LYS A 7 -66.97 43.51 4.72
N SER A 8 -66.89 42.79 5.83
CA SER A 8 -66.41 41.43 6.09
C SER A 8 -67.02 40.34 5.17
N LEU A 9 -66.29 39.23 4.97
CA LEU A 9 -66.74 37.83 5.21
C LEU A 9 -65.51 36.88 5.05
N ALA A 10 -65.08 36.20 6.13
CA ALA A 10 -65.27 34.76 6.43
C ALA A 10 -64.14 33.84 5.86
N VAL A 11 -63.11 33.52 6.66
CA VAL A 11 -62.90 32.28 7.47
C VAL A 11 -62.63 31.02 6.63
N ALA A 12 -61.39 30.51 6.70
CA ALA A 12 -61.10 29.07 6.69
C ALA A 12 -59.72 28.82 7.34
N SER A 13 -59.75 28.27 8.56
CA SER A 13 -58.59 27.87 9.34
C SER A 13 -57.95 26.62 8.71
N VAL A 14 -56.70 26.71 8.27
CA VAL A 14 -55.88 25.54 7.93
C VAL A 14 -54.87 25.33 9.06
N ALA A 15 -55.09 24.26 9.82
CA ALA A 15 -54.15 23.78 10.81
C ALA A 15 -52.89 23.26 10.10
N ILE A 16 -51.77 23.94 10.31
CA ILE A 16 -50.45 23.48 9.87
C ILE A 16 -50.01 22.40 10.86
N ALA A 17 -50.23 21.13 10.49
CA ALA A 17 -49.53 20.02 11.11
C ALA A 17 -48.06 20.09 10.67
N ALA A 18 -47.20 20.51 11.58
CA ALA A 18 -45.76 20.50 11.42
C ALA A 18 -45.27 19.04 11.41
N SER A 19 -45.09 18.49 10.21
CA SER A 19 -44.33 17.26 9.99
C SER A 19 -42.85 17.55 10.26
N ALA A 20 -42.44 17.45 11.53
CA ALA A 20 -41.04 17.32 11.90
C ALA A 20 -40.54 15.95 11.43
N LEU A 21 -40.19 15.85 10.15
CA LEU A 21 -39.29 14.83 9.66
C LEU A 21 -37.93 15.12 10.28
N LEU A 22 -37.68 14.54 11.46
CA LEU A 22 -36.35 14.27 11.95
C LEU A 22 -35.68 13.38 10.90
N GLY A 23 -34.98 13.99 9.97
CA GLY A 23 -33.98 13.30 9.18
C GLY A 23 -32.91 12.83 10.15
N ALA A 24 -33.05 11.60 10.64
CA ALA A 24 -31.91 10.86 11.15
C ALA A 24 -30.90 10.87 10.00
N SER A 25 -29.83 11.64 10.14
CA SER A 25 -28.63 11.44 9.35
C SER A 25 -28.26 9.97 9.55
N ALA A 26 -28.51 9.14 8.55
CA ALA A 26 -27.89 7.83 8.51
C ALA A 26 -26.39 8.10 8.54
N GLU A 27 -25.75 7.95 9.71
CA GLU A 27 -24.30 7.97 9.82
C GLU A 27 -23.78 6.97 8.80
N ALA A 28 -22.99 7.45 7.84
CA ALA A 28 -22.39 6.59 6.87
C ALA A 28 -21.60 5.52 7.63
N GLN A 29 -21.94 4.25 7.42
CA GLN A 29 -21.28 3.14 8.08
C GLN A 29 -19.77 3.21 7.82
N THR A 30 -18.96 3.22 8.88
CA THR A 30 -17.50 3.25 8.79
C THR A 30 -16.98 2.06 7.99
N VAL A 31 -15.82 2.21 7.37
CA VAL A 31 -15.21 1.14 6.59
C VAL A 31 -14.88 -0.06 7.49
N VAL A 32 -14.45 0.21 8.73
CA VAL A 32 -14.23 -0.82 9.76
C VAL A 32 -15.49 -1.63 10.03
N ASN A 33 -16.65 -0.98 10.17
CA ASN A 33 -17.92 -1.68 10.39
C ASN A 33 -18.31 -2.52 9.16
N LYS A 34 -18.12 -2.00 7.94
CA LYS A 34 -18.35 -2.75 6.70
C LYS A 34 -17.46 -3.99 6.61
N ILE A 35 -16.18 -3.87 6.97
CA ILE A 35 -15.21 -4.97 7.03
C ILE A 35 -15.69 -6.05 8.01
N LYS A 36 -16.07 -5.65 9.24
CA LYS A 36 -16.54 -6.57 10.27
C LYS A 36 -17.84 -7.28 9.88
N GLU A 37 -18.79 -6.56 9.30
CA GLU A 37 -20.07 -7.12 8.86
C GLU A 37 -19.89 -8.13 7.73
N ARG A 38 -19.09 -7.80 6.71
CA ARG A 38 -18.87 -8.70 5.56
C ARG A 38 -17.82 -9.80 5.83
N GLY A 39 -17.03 -9.66 6.88
CA GLY A 39 -16.07 -10.66 7.35
C GLY A 39 -14.79 -10.80 6.51
N TYR A 40 -14.40 -9.78 5.74
CA TYR A 40 -13.10 -9.76 5.05
C TYR A 40 -12.61 -8.34 4.75
N VAL A 41 -11.31 -8.12 4.65
CA VAL A 41 -10.70 -6.88 4.12
C VAL A 41 -10.58 -6.96 2.60
N SER A 42 -10.96 -5.91 1.85
CA SER A 42 -10.74 -5.77 0.40
C SER A 42 -9.48 -4.94 0.19
N CYS A 43 -8.38 -5.57 -0.22
CA CYS A 43 -7.10 -4.91 -0.44
C CYS A 43 -6.76 -4.78 -1.92
N GLY A 44 -6.37 -3.58 -2.36
CA GLY A 44 -5.84 -3.35 -3.70
C GLY A 44 -4.47 -3.99 -3.86
N ALA A 45 -4.30 -4.80 -4.90
CA ALA A 45 -3.08 -5.53 -5.21
C ALA A 45 -2.50 -5.14 -6.57
N SER A 46 -1.22 -5.46 -6.78
CA SER A 46 -0.65 -5.39 -8.12
C SER A 46 -1.21 -6.52 -9.00
N GLN A 47 -1.13 -6.36 -10.32
CA GLN A 47 -1.60 -7.38 -11.26
C GLN A 47 -0.66 -8.59 -11.33
N GLY A 48 0.60 -8.46 -10.90
CA GLY A 48 1.55 -9.56 -10.94
C GLY A 48 3.01 -9.13 -10.86
N VAL A 49 3.42 -8.62 -9.70
CA VAL A 49 4.81 -8.26 -9.42
C VAL A 49 5.40 -9.25 -8.40
N PRO A 50 6.31 -10.14 -8.83
CA PRO A 50 6.96 -11.11 -7.94
C PRO A 50 7.66 -10.43 -6.76
N GLY A 51 7.56 -11.02 -5.57
CA GLY A 51 8.10 -10.45 -4.33
C GLY A 51 7.23 -9.37 -3.69
N LEU A 52 6.45 -8.62 -4.46
CA LEU A 52 5.59 -7.54 -3.95
C LEU A 52 4.13 -7.97 -3.83
N SER A 53 3.47 -8.29 -4.94
CA SER A 53 2.07 -8.73 -4.93
C SER A 53 1.74 -9.46 -6.23
N ARG A 54 1.50 -10.77 -6.16
CA ARG A 54 0.99 -11.56 -7.30
C ARG A 54 0.19 -12.77 -6.82
N PRO A 55 -0.84 -13.22 -7.55
CA PRO A 55 -1.44 -14.52 -7.28
C PRO A 55 -0.44 -15.64 -7.58
N ASP A 56 -0.40 -16.66 -6.72
CA ASP A 56 0.19 -17.96 -7.05
C ASP A 56 -0.75 -18.80 -7.93
N GLU A 57 -0.33 -20.02 -8.30
CA GLU A 57 -1.10 -20.91 -9.16
C GLU A 57 -2.49 -21.27 -8.60
N LYS A 58 -2.69 -21.12 -7.29
CA LYS A 58 -3.97 -21.38 -6.61
C LYS A 58 -4.79 -20.10 -6.41
N GLY A 59 -4.33 -18.97 -6.96
CA GLY A 59 -4.96 -17.67 -6.78
C GLY A 59 -4.67 -17.00 -5.43
N TYR A 60 -3.80 -17.60 -4.59
CA TYR A 60 -3.43 -17.00 -3.31
C TYR A 60 -2.36 -15.93 -3.54
N TYR A 61 -2.65 -14.69 -3.15
CA TYR A 61 -1.72 -13.57 -3.35
C TYR A 61 -0.50 -13.68 -2.45
N ARG A 62 0.70 -13.60 -3.02
CA ARG A 62 1.99 -13.66 -2.34
C ARG A 62 2.75 -12.37 -2.55
N GLY A 63 3.58 -12.01 -1.56
CA GLY A 63 4.51 -10.89 -1.64
C GLY A 63 4.37 -9.93 -0.47
N PHE A 64 5.34 -9.03 -0.37
CA PHE A 64 5.48 -8.03 0.69
C PHE A 64 4.21 -7.20 0.89
N ASP A 65 3.71 -6.56 -0.16
CA ASP A 65 2.47 -5.77 -0.13
C ASP A 65 1.25 -6.64 0.26
N SER A 66 1.24 -7.89 -0.18
CA SER A 66 0.15 -8.83 0.15
C SER A 66 0.18 -9.22 1.64
N ASP A 67 1.36 -9.38 2.22
CA ASP A 67 1.50 -9.70 3.64
C ASP A 67 1.25 -8.48 4.54
N ILE A 68 1.59 -7.27 4.08
CA ILE A 68 1.13 -6.03 4.74
C ILE A 68 -0.41 -5.95 4.74
N CYS A 69 -1.07 -6.21 3.60
CA CYS A 69 -2.52 -6.29 3.53
C CYS A 69 -3.10 -7.32 4.53
N ARG A 70 -2.46 -8.49 4.67
CA ARG A 70 -2.88 -9.53 5.62
C ARG A 70 -2.71 -9.11 7.08
N ALA A 71 -1.70 -8.32 7.40
CA ALA A 71 -1.56 -7.77 8.75
C ALA A 71 -2.80 -6.95 9.15
N PHE A 72 -3.40 -6.20 8.22
CA PHE A 72 -4.67 -5.51 8.49
C PHE A 72 -5.85 -6.47 8.67
N ALA A 73 -5.92 -7.56 7.90
CA ALA A 73 -6.95 -8.59 8.10
C ALA A 73 -6.83 -9.24 9.49
N VAL A 74 -5.62 -9.52 9.95
CA VAL A 74 -5.39 -10.02 11.32
C VAL A 74 -5.78 -8.98 12.37
N ALA A 75 -5.40 -7.72 12.19
CA ALA A 75 -5.75 -6.66 13.14
C ALA A 75 -7.27 -6.48 13.28
N LEU A 76 -7.99 -6.48 12.14
CA LEU A 76 -9.42 -6.20 12.08
C LEU A 76 -10.31 -7.41 12.39
N LEU A 77 -9.85 -8.62 12.02
CA LEU A 77 -10.69 -9.83 12.00
C LEU A 77 -10.02 -11.04 12.68
N GLY A 78 -8.79 -10.92 13.15
CA GLY A 78 -8.06 -11.98 13.86
C GLY A 78 -7.54 -13.10 12.97
N ASP A 79 -7.66 -12.99 11.64
CA ASP A 79 -7.33 -14.07 10.70
C ASP A 79 -6.78 -13.49 9.39
N LYS A 80 -5.55 -13.88 9.04
CA LYS A 80 -4.84 -13.41 7.84
C LYS A 80 -5.51 -13.82 6.53
N ASP A 81 -6.35 -14.85 6.55
CA ASP A 81 -7.04 -15.36 5.37
C ASP A 81 -8.41 -14.70 5.15
N LYS A 82 -8.84 -13.80 6.06
CA LYS A 82 -10.03 -12.96 5.91
C LYS A 82 -9.76 -11.75 5.02
N ILE A 83 -9.28 -12.01 3.82
CA ILE A 83 -8.87 -10.99 2.87
C ILE A 83 -9.27 -11.35 1.44
N ARG A 84 -9.67 -10.33 0.67
CA ARG A 84 -9.90 -10.39 -0.76
C ARG A 84 -8.96 -9.40 -1.43
N PHE A 85 -8.22 -9.87 -2.43
CA PHE A 85 -7.36 -9.01 -3.24
C PHE A 85 -8.06 -8.59 -4.52
N VAL A 86 -7.90 -7.32 -4.89
CA VAL A 86 -8.40 -6.74 -6.13
C VAL A 86 -7.20 -6.31 -6.99
N PRO A 87 -6.90 -6.98 -8.11
CA PRO A 87 -5.78 -6.61 -8.97
C PRO A 87 -6.05 -5.30 -9.70
N LEU A 88 -5.19 -4.31 -9.50
CA LEU A 88 -5.36 -2.96 -10.05
C LEU A 88 -4.12 -2.54 -10.85
N ASN A 89 -4.35 -1.90 -12.00
CA ASN A 89 -3.30 -1.21 -12.74
C ASN A 89 -2.98 0.17 -12.10
N ALA A 90 -1.97 0.89 -12.60
CA ALA A 90 -1.54 2.15 -12.02
C ALA A 90 -2.62 3.25 -12.06
N GLY A 91 -3.42 3.28 -13.14
CA GLY A 91 -4.46 4.29 -13.35
C GLY A 91 -5.74 4.06 -12.53
N GLN A 92 -6.04 2.80 -12.18
CA GLN A 92 -7.27 2.44 -11.47
C GLN A 92 -7.17 2.52 -9.95
N ARG A 93 -5.96 2.34 -9.40
CA ARG A 93 -5.76 2.05 -7.96
C ARG A 93 -6.33 3.07 -6.99
N PHE A 94 -6.26 4.37 -7.31
CA PHE A 94 -6.77 5.42 -6.44
C PHE A 94 -8.29 5.58 -6.56
N SER A 95 -8.84 5.47 -7.77
CA SER A 95 -10.29 5.50 -7.97
C SER A 95 -10.98 4.31 -7.31
N ALA A 96 -10.34 3.14 -7.27
CA ALA A 96 -10.85 1.97 -6.54
C ALA A 96 -10.99 2.23 -5.03
N LEU A 97 -10.05 2.97 -4.42
CA LEU A 97 -10.20 3.44 -3.03
C LEU A 97 -11.34 4.46 -2.89
N GLN A 98 -11.40 5.46 -3.77
CA GLN A 98 -12.40 6.54 -3.69
C GLN A 98 -13.84 6.02 -3.84
N THR A 99 -14.03 5.01 -4.68
CA THR A 99 -15.34 4.39 -4.93
C THR A 99 -15.71 3.32 -3.91
N GLY A 100 -14.78 2.93 -3.03
CA GLY A 100 -14.99 1.88 -2.04
C GLY A 100 -14.97 0.46 -2.62
N GLU A 101 -14.42 0.27 -3.82
CA GLU A 101 -14.15 -1.07 -4.39
C GLU A 101 -13.13 -1.84 -3.52
N ILE A 102 -12.17 -1.10 -2.96
CA ILE A 102 -11.21 -1.58 -1.97
C ILE A 102 -11.23 -0.67 -0.74
N ASP A 103 -10.88 -1.21 0.43
CA ASP A 103 -10.78 -0.43 1.67
C ASP A 103 -9.39 0.14 1.88
N ILE A 104 -8.38 -0.66 1.53
CA ILE A 104 -6.96 -0.38 1.77
C ILE A 104 -6.18 -0.68 0.49
N LEU A 105 -5.19 0.15 0.17
CA LEU A 105 -4.25 -0.05 -0.91
C LEU A 105 -2.84 -0.23 -0.32
N SER A 106 -2.31 -1.45 -0.36
CA SER A 106 -0.87 -1.72 -0.26
C SER A 106 -0.43 -2.34 -1.58
N ARG A 107 0.15 -1.51 -2.43
CA ARG A 107 0.60 -1.86 -3.79
C ARG A 107 1.55 -0.75 -4.19
N THR A 108 2.85 -1.00 -4.30
CA THR A 108 3.90 0.01 -4.62
C THR A 108 3.34 1.30 -5.24
N SER A 109 2.99 2.22 -4.34
CA SER A 109 2.37 3.49 -4.66
C SER A 109 3.09 4.55 -3.88
N THR A 110 3.85 5.37 -4.61
CA THR A 110 4.61 6.47 -4.06
C THR A 110 3.69 7.52 -3.45
N LEU A 111 3.94 7.88 -2.20
CA LEU A 111 3.33 9.04 -1.56
C LEU A 111 3.84 10.32 -2.24
N THR A 112 2.92 11.10 -2.79
CA THR A 112 3.18 12.45 -3.29
C THR A 112 2.12 13.40 -2.75
N TYR A 113 2.40 14.70 -2.74
CA TYR A 113 1.43 15.71 -2.30
C TYR A 113 0.10 15.59 -3.05
N THR A 114 0.14 15.48 -4.38
CA THR A 114 -1.07 15.44 -5.21
C THR A 114 -1.85 14.14 -5.02
N ARG A 115 -1.17 12.99 -4.90
CA ARG A 115 -1.84 11.71 -4.60
C ARG A 115 -2.46 11.71 -3.21
N ASP A 116 -1.79 12.30 -2.21
CA ASP A 116 -2.36 12.44 -0.87
C ASP A 116 -3.58 13.39 -0.85
N MET A 117 -3.74 14.32 -1.79
CA MET A 117 -4.99 15.11 -1.85
C MET A 117 -6.19 14.30 -2.37
N VAL A 118 -5.95 13.18 -3.07
CA VAL A 118 -6.99 12.31 -3.66
C VAL A 118 -7.39 11.18 -2.73
N VAL A 119 -6.41 10.54 -2.09
CA VAL A 119 -6.56 9.46 -1.08
C VAL A 119 -5.69 9.78 0.12
N ARG A 120 -5.82 9.08 1.26
CA ARG A 120 -4.95 9.35 2.41
C ARG A 120 -3.86 8.30 2.53
N PHE A 121 -2.60 8.70 2.39
CA PHE A 121 -1.46 7.85 2.76
C PHE A 121 -1.29 7.85 4.28
N VAL A 122 -1.13 6.65 4.84
CA VAL A 122 -1.14 6.43 6.29
C VAL A 122 0.26 6.17 6.84
N TRP A 123 1.03 5.34 6.15
CA TRP A 123 2.37 4.94 6.54
C TRP A 123 3.21 4.52 5.32
N LEU A 124 4.53 4.70 5.39
CA LEU A 124 5.48 4.29 4.35
C LEU A 124 6.03 2.88 4.64
N THR A 125 5.83 1.94 3.72
CA THR A 125 6.19 0.53 3.92
C THR A 125 7.43 0.11 3.14
N LEU A 126 7.76 0.82 2.06
CA LEU A 126 8.90 0.50 1.20
C LEU A 126 9.49 1.78 0.61
N TYR A 127 10.79 1.98 0.78
CA TYR A 127 11.58 3.01 0.11
C TYR A 127 12.32 2.36 -1.06
N ASP A 128 12.05 2.84 -2.27
CA ASP A 128 12.63 2.29 -3.50
C ASP A 128 13.29 3.39 -4.35
N VAL A 129 13.93 3.00 -5.44
CA VAL A 129 14.41 3.88 -6.51
C VAL A 129 14.11 3.18 -7.83
N ASP A 130 13.69 3.92 -8.84
CA ASP A 130 13.38 3.35 -10.15
C ASP A 130 14.60 2.70 -10.81
N GLY A 131 14.32 1.64 -11.56
CA GLY A 131 15.31 0.85 -12.25
C GLY A 131 14.88 0.50 -13.67
N LEU A 132 15.86 0.53 -14.57
CA LEU A 132 15.78 -0.04 -15.90
C LEU A 132 16.31 -1.46 -15.90
N LEU A 133 15.47 -2.42 -16.25
CA LEU A 133 15.90 -3.75 -16.64
C LEU A 133 16.43 -3.68 -18.08
N VAL A 134 17.67 -4.15 -18.27
CA VAL A 134 18.35 -4.20 -19.57
C VAL A 134 18.96 -5.58 -19.80
N ARG A 135 19.15 -5.98 -21.06
CA ARG A 135 19.92 -7.18 -21.42
C ARG A 135 21.40 -6.84 -21.41
N LYS A 136 22.22 -7.68 -20.77
CA LYS A 136 23.69 -7.49 -20.78
C LYS A 136 24.27 -7.59 -22.19
N ALA A 137 23.67 -8.41 -23.06
CA ALA A 137 24.07 -8.54 -24.47
C ALA A 137 23.97 -7.22 -25.27
N ASP A 138 23.14 -6.28 -24.82
CA ASP A 138 22.94 -4.99 -25.48
C ASP A 138 24.01 -3.96 -25.08
N ASN A 139 24.94 -4.34 -24.20
CA ASN A 139 26.08 -3.57 -23.68
C ASN A 139 25.68 -2.19 -23.10
N ILE A 140 24.49 -2.12 -22.50
CA ILE A 140 24.02 -0.94 -21.77
C ILE A 140 24.54 -1.05 -20.32
N THR A 141 25.49 -0.19 -19.97
CA THR A 141 26.08 -0.05 -18.63
C THR A 141 26.00 1.38 -18.10
N ASP A 142 25.69 2.35 -18.95
CA ASP A 142 25.57 3.77 -18.64
C ASP A 142 24.24 4.32 -19.20
N PRO A 143 23.49 5.13 -18.45
CA PRO A 143 22.24 5.72 -18.92
C PRO A 143 22.33 6.43 -20.27
N LYS A 144 23.46 7.06 -20.63
CA LYS A 144 23.65 7.74 -21.93
C LYS A 144 23.50 6.82 -23.13
N GLN A 145 23.75 5.52 -22.95
CA GLN A 145 23.63 4.52 -24.02
C GLN A 145 22.17 4.17 -24.36
N LEU A 146 21.21 4.76 -23.64
CA LEU A 146 19.78 4.64 -23.90
C LEU A 146 19.28 5.69 -24.92
N ASP A 147 20.14 6.59 -25.40
CA ASP A 147 19.75 7.58 -26.40
C ASP A 147 19.23 6.91 -27.69
N GLY A 148 18.05 7.35 -28.13
CA GLY A 148 17.29 6.79 -29.25
C GLY A 148 16.69 5.40 -29.02
N ARG A 149 16.97 4.74 -27.88
CA ARG A 149 16.51 3.37 -27.59
C ARG A 149 15.08 3.34 -27.07
N THR A 150 14.45 2.18 -27.20
CA THR A 150 13.07 1.94 -26.76
C THR A 150 12.98 1.53 -25.29
N VAL A 151 12.10 2.18 -24.53
CA VAL A 151 11.79 1.82 -23.13
C VAL A 151 10.33 1.44 -22.98
N CYS A 152 10.09 0.20 -22.54
CA CYS A 152 8.76 -0.27 -22.17
C CYS A 152 8.40 0.27 -20.78
N LEU A 153 7.18 0.80 -20.62
CA LEU A 153 6.67 1.28 -19.34
C LEU A 153 5.16 1.12 -19.23
N GLN A 154 4.68 0.99 -18.00
CA GLN A 154 3.26 1.05 -17.73
C GLN A 154 2.80 2.51 -17.75
N GLY A 155 1.75 2.81 -18.52
CA GLY A 155 1.08 4.10 -18.50
C GLY A 155 0.09 4.24 -17.34
N GLY A 156 -0.46 5.44 -17.17
CA GLY A 156 -1.53 5.71 -16.21
C GLY A 156 -1.05 6.33 -14.89
N GLY A 157 0.01 7.14 -14.92
CA GLY A 157 0.43 7.96 -13.78
C GLY A 157 1.37 7.26 -12.80
N SER A 158 2.23 6.37 -13.32
CA SER A 158 3.40 5.87 -12.59
C SER A 158 4.48 6.94 -12.52
N LEU A 159 5.26 7.00 -11.43
CA LEU A 159 6.38 7.96 -11.35
C LEU A 159 7.59 7.53 -12.20
N THR A 160 7.60 6.29 -12.68
CA THR A 160 8.57 5.81 -13.68
C THR A 160 8.58 6.67 -14.95
N GLU A 161 7.46 7.29 -15.32
CA GLU A 161 7.41 8.26 -16.44
C GLU A 161 8.29 9.49 -16.12
N THR A 162 8.21 9.98 -14.88
CA THR A 162 9.04 11.08 -14.37
C THR A 162 10.50 10.67 -14.27
N ALA A 163 10.82 9.47 -13.75
CA ALA A 163 12.22 9.01 -13.65
C ALA A 163 12.89 8.89 -15.03
N ILE A 164 12.16 8.47 -16.06
CA ILE A 164 12.64 8.48 -17.44
C ILE A 164 12.91 9.91 -17.90
N GLN A 165 12.00 10.85 -17.66
CA GLN A 165 12.20 12.25 -18.03
C GLN A 165 13.40 12.87 -17.30
N GLU A 166 13.54 12.64 -16.00
CA GLU A 166 14.70 13.09 -15.20
C GLU A 166 16.02 12.55 -15.78
N THR A 167 16.02 11.28 -16.18
CA THR A 167 17.20 10.63 -16.79
C THR A 167 17.53 11.21 -18.17
N GLU A 168 16.52 11.51 -18.99
CA GLU A 168 16.67 12.17 -20.29
C GLU A 168 17.30 13.56 -20.12
N ASP A 169 16.78 14.35 -19.18
CA ASP A 169 17.23 15.71 -18.91
C ASP A 169 18.66 15.73 -18.33
N GLU A 170 18.96 14.85 -17.36
CA GLU A 170 20.28 14.77 -16.71
C GLU A 170 21.40 14.40 -17.71
N HIS A 171 21.10 13.52 -18.65
CA HIS A 171 22.09 12.98 -19.58
C HIS A 171 22.03 13.57 -20.99
N ASN A 172 21.06 14.46 -21.25
CA ASN A 172 20.79 15.05 -22.55
C ASN A 172 20.62 13.97 -23.64
N ILE A 173 19.72 13.02 -23.37
CA ILE A 173 19.35 11.90 -24.25
C ILE A 173 17.83 11.88 -24.48
N SER A 174 17.35 11.11 -25.46
CA SER A 174 15.92 10.89 -25.67
C SER A 174 15.60 9.41 -25.89
N MET A 175 14.73 8.85 -25.07
CA MET A 175 14.26 7.48 -25.17
C MET A 175 12.89 7.40 -25.88
N GLN A 176 12.69 6.36 -26.68
CA GLN A 176 11.42 6.05 -27.32
C GLN A 176 10.51 5.30 -26.34
N LYS A 177 9.61 6.02 -25.68
CA LYS A 177 8.65 5.49 -24.69
C LYS A 177 7.57 4.62 -25.36
N VAL A 178 7.43 3.37 -24.93
CA VAL A 178 6.41 2.42 -25.41
C VAL A 178 5.46 2.05 -24.27
N TYR A 179 4.26 2.63 -24.31
CA TYR A 179 3.27 2.52 -23.24
C TYR A 179 2.46 1.22 -23.30
N PHE A 180 2.19 0.66 -22.11
CA PHE A 180 1.30 -0.48 -21.91
C PHE A 180 0.35 -0.22 -20.74
N ASP A 181 -0.81 -0.88 -20.76
CA ASP A 181 -1.84 -0.70 -19.72
C ASP A 181 -1.49 -1.41 -18.41
N SER A 182 -0.62 -2.42 -18.46
CA SER A 182 -0.22 -3.24 -17.30
C SER A 182 1.28 -3.47 -17.22
N THR A 183 1.75 -3.66 -15.98
CA THR A 183 3.13 -4.05 -15.67
C THR A 183 3.53 -5.34 -16.38
N ILE A 184 2.61 -6.32 -16.44
CA ILE A 184 2.84 -7.62 -17.10
C ILE A 184 3.09 -7.44 -18.59
N GLN A 185 2.26 -6.66 -19.28
CA GLN A 185 2.44 -6.41 -20.72
C GLN A 185 3.74 -5.67 -21.03
N ALA A 186 4.08 -4.62 -20.26
CA ALA A 186 5.34 -3.89 -20.44
C ALA A 186 6.56 -4.80 -20.24
N ARG A 187 6.54 -5.61 -19.18
CA ARG A 187 7.58 -6.60 -18.88
C ARG A 187 7.71 -7.65 -19.98
N ASP A 188 6.59 -8.25 -20.41
CA ASP A 188 6.60 -9.33 -21.40
C ASP A 188 7.00 -8.81 -22.78
N ALA A 189 6.65 -7.57 -23.12
CA ALA A 189 7.16 -6.91 -24.31
C ALA A 189 8.69 -6.75 -24.28
N PHE A 190 9.27 -6.38 -23.14
CA PHE A 190 10.72 -6.32 -22.98
C PHE A 190 11.39 -7.70 -23.09
N PHE A 191 10.90 -8.72 -22.36
CA PHE A 191 11.45 -10.09 -22.46
C PHE A 191 11.25 -10.71 -23.85
N GLY A 192 10.20 -10.30 -24.57
CA GLY A 192 9.93 -10.65 -25.95
C GLY A 192 10.76 -9.87 -26.98
N GLY A 193 11.62 -8.94 -26.55
CA GLY A 193 12.53 -8.18 -27.43
C GLY A 193 11.88 -6.99 -28.15
N ARG A 194 10.68 -6.55 -27.75
CA ARG A 194 10.01 -5.37 -28.33
C ARG A 194 10.59 -4.05 -27.85
N CYS A 195 11.21 -4.03 -26.67
CA CYS A 195 11.91 -2.86 -26.13
C CYS A 195 13.37 -3.19 -25.78
N ASP A 196 14.22 -2.18 -25.87
CA ASP A 196 15.62 -2.23 -25.43
C ASP A 196 15.75 -2.30 -23.90
N SER A 197 14.82 -1.66 -23.21
CA SER A 197 14.76 -1.64 -21.74
C SER A 197 13.32 -1.65 -21.21
N TYR A 198 13.18 -1.90 -19.91
CA TYR A 198 11.90 -1.85 -19.19
C TYR A 198 12.09 -1.09 -17.87
N VAL A 199 11.31 -0.04 -17.64
CA VAL A 199 11.37 0.77 -16.41
C VAL A 199 10.27 0.37 -15.42
N THR A 200 10.65 0.25 -14.16
CA THR A 200 9.76 0.05 -13.00
C THR A 200 10.53 0.34 -11.70
N ASP A 201 9.85 0.34 -10.54
CA ASP A 201 10.50 0.38 -9.23
C ASP A 201 11.64 -0.67 -9.14
N GLY A 202 12.79 -0.32 -8.54
CA GLY A 202 13.97 -1.18 -8.50
C GLY A 202 13.73 -2.55 -7.88
N THR A 203 12.92 -2.62 -6.81
CA THR A 203 12.50 -3.87 -6.19
C THR A 203 11.63 -4.70 -7.13
N ALA A 204 10.71 -4.06 -7.86
CA ALA A 204 9.90 -4.72 -8.88
C ALA A 204 10.78 -5.25 -10.03
N ALA A 205 11.76 -4.47 -10.51
CA ALA A 205 12.71 -4.90 -11.53
C ALA A 205 13.51 -6.13 -11.07
N ALA A 206 13.97 -6.15 -9.82
CA ALA A 206 14.65 -7.30 -9.22
C ALA A 206 13.73 -8.54 -9.17
N GLY A 207 12.47 -8.36 -8.77
CA GLY A 207 11.45 -9.41 -8.77
C GLY A 207 11.18 -9.99 -10.16
N GLN A 208 10.99 -9.15 -11.17
CA GLN A 208 10.77 -9.60 -12.55
C GLN A 208 12.01 -10.29 -13.11
N ARG A 209 13.22 -9.76 -12.87
CA ARG A 209 14.48 -10.42 -13.26
C ARG A 209 14.61 -11.80 -12.64
N ALA A 210 14.41 -11.92 -11.33
CA ALA A 210 14.62 -13.18 -10.61
C ALA A 210 13.57 -14.26 -10.95
N SER A 211 12.33 -13.84 -11.26
CA SER A 211 11.18 -14.77 -11.35
C SER A 211 10.61 -14.97 -12.75
N VAL A 212 10.96 -14.13 -13.73
CA VAL A 212 10.38 -14.17 -15.09
C VAL A 212 11.45 -14.39 -16.15
N ALA A 213 12.67 -13.86 -15.96
CA ALA A 213 13.76 -14.13 -16.88
C ALA A 213 14.07 -15.64 -16.89
N LYS A 214 14.29 -16.20 -18.08
CA LYS A 214 14.75 -17.60 -18.21
C LYS A 214 16.09 -17.80 -17.51
N ASN A 215 17.01 -16.85 -17.73
CA ASN A 215 18.29 -16.77 -17.05
C ASN A 215 18.42 -15.36 -16.44
N PRO A 216 18.25 -15.20 -15.12
CA PRO A 216 18.35 -13.89 -14.47
C PRO A 216 19.70 -13.17 -14.71
N ASP A 217 20.78 -13.93 -14.87
CA ASP A 217 22.14 -13.40 -15.05
C ASP A 217 22.38 -12.72 -16.41
N ASP A 218 21.49 -12.94 -17.39
CA ASP A 218 21.55 -12.28 -18.70
C ASP A 218 21.09 -10.81 -18.63
N TYR A 219 20.61 -10.36 -17.48
CA TYR A 219 20.01 -9.05 -17.30
C TYR A 219 20.70 -8.25 -16.19
N ALA A 220 20.73 -6.93 -16.37
CA ALA A 220 21.21 -5.97 -15.38
C ALA A 220 20.11 -4.97 -15.04
N ILE A 221 20.21 -4.36 -13.86
CA ILE A 221 19.33 -3.27 -13.42
C ILE A 221 20.18 -2.02 -13.31
N ILE A 222 19.81 -0.98 -14.04
CA ILE A 222 20.44 0.34 -14.00
C ILE A 222 19.48 1.27 -13.26
N ARG A 223 19.93 1.91 -12.18
CA ARG A 223 19.11 2.89 -11.47
C ARG A 223 18.89 4.11 -12.34
N VAL A 224 17.67 4.64 -12.32
CA VAL A 224 17.26 5.82 -13.08
C VAL A 224 16.45 6.77 -12.21
N GLY A 225 16.48 8.05 -12.60
CA GLY A 225 15.97 9.12 -11.76
C GLY A 225 16.82 9.33 -10.50
N HIS A 226 16.54 10.42 -9.80
CA HIS A 226 17.20 10.76 -8.53
C HIS A 226 16.21 10.81 -7.36
N THR A 227 14.93 10.58 -7.63
CA THR A 227 13.86 10.60 -6.64
C THR A 227 13.75 9.25 -5.94
N VAL A 228 13.82 9.26 -4.61
CA VAL A 228 13.41 8.10 -3.80
C VAL A 228 11.90 7.96 -3.90
N GLU A 229 11.45 6.73 -4.06
CA GLU A 229 10.05 6.32 -4.14
C GLU A 229 9.55 5.85 -2.75
N PRO A 230 9.02 6.73 -1.87
CA PRO A 230 8.41 6.31 -0.62
C PRO A 230 7.04 5.69 -0.88
N ASN A 231 7.01 4.38 -1.04
CA ASN A 231 5.78 3.61 -1.21
C ASN A 231 5.05 3.49 0.13
N GLY A 232 3.75 3.76 0.12
CA GLY A 232 2.95 3.75 1.32
C GLY A 232 1.61 3.05 1.17
N VAL A 233 1.02 2.75 2.32
CA VAL A 233 -0.35 2.24 2.43
C VAL A 233 -1.30 3.43 2.37
N ALA A 234 -2.34 3.33 1.54
CA ALA A 234 -3.36 4.36 1.40
C ALA A 234 -4.77 3.84 1.71
N ILE A 235 -5.62 4.74 2.18
CA ILE A 235 -7.05 4.53 2.42
C ILE A 235 -7.87 5.66 1.79
N ALA A 236 -9.19 5.49 1.70
CA ALA A 236 -10.08 6.61 1.40
C ALA A 236 -9.98 7.69 2.51
N ARG A 237 -10.12 8.96 2.14
CA ARG A 237 -10.13 10.07 3.11
C ARG A 237 -11.41 10.02 3.96
N GLY A 238 -11.30 10.41 5.23
CA GLY A 238 -12.46 10.62 6.12
C GLY A 238 -12.83 9.47 7.05
N ASP A 239 -11.99 8.44 7.19
CA ASP A 239 -12.16 7.37 8.19
C ASP A 239 -10.96 7.35 9.16
N ASP A 240 -11.07 8.11 10.25
CA ASP A 240 -10.02 8.26 11.26
C ASP A 240 -9.75 6.94 12.03
N GLN A 241 -10.79 6.14 12.25
CA GLN A 241 -10.63 4.85 12.90
C GLN A 241 -9.79 3.90 12.04
N LEU A 242 -10.11 3.79 10.74
CA LEU A 242 -9.33 2.98 9.83
C LEU A 242 -7.90 3.51 9.70
N PHE A 243 -7.73 4.84 9.67
CA PHE A 243 -6.43 5.48 9.65
C PHE A 243 -5.56 5.06 10.84
N ASP A 244 -6.10 5.11 12.05
CA ASP A 244 -5.38 4.70 13.26
C ASP A 244 -5.05 3.20 13.24
N ILE A 245 -6.01 2.35 12.86
CA ILE A 245 -5.78 0.89 12.76
C ILE A 245 -4.66 0.59 11.76
N VAL A 246 -4.70 1.18 10.56
CA VAL A 246 -3.68 0.97 9.52
C VAL A 246 -2.31 1.47 10.00
N ARG A 247 -2.25 2.68 10.55
CA ARG A 247 -1.01 3.26 11.09
C ARG A 247 -0.39 2.36 12.14
N TRP A 248 -1.17 2.01 13.16
CA TRP A 248 -0.65 1.26 14.29
C TRP A 248 -0.33 -0.17 13.91
N THR A 249 -1.02 -0.77 12.93
CA THR A 249 -0.66 -2.11 12.43
C THR A 249 0.71 -2.14 11.80
N VAL A 250 1.05 -1.18 10.92
CA VAL A 250 2.42 -1.12 10.37
C VAL A 250 3.44 -0.77 11.45
N ASN A 251 3.08 0.13 12.37
CA ASN A 251 3.93 0.43 13.52
C ASN A 251 4.23 -0.79 14.39
N ALA A 252 3.24 -1.65 14.62
CA ALA A 252 3.38 -2.88 15.41
C ALA A 252 4.39 -3.85 14.79
N LEU A 253 4.40 -3.99 13.45
CA LEU A 253 5.37 -4.82 12.73
C LEU A 253 6.81 -4.30 12.92
N LEU A 254 7.00 -2.98 12.84
CA LEU A 254 8.31 -2.32 13.03
C LEU A 254 8.76 -2.32 14.50
N TRP A 255 7.82 -2.10 15.42
CA TRP A 255 8.08 -2.13 16.86
C TRP A 255 8.48 -3.54 17.31
N ALA A 256 7.82 -4.58 16.80
CA ALA A 256 8.18 -5.96 17.08
C ALA A 256 9.61 -6.28 16.60
N GLU A 257 9.98 -5.85 15.38
CA GLU A 257 11.35 -5.99 14.87
C GLU A 257 12.36 -5.28 15.78
N THR A 258 12.03 -4.05 16.17
CA THR A 258 12.91 -3.21 17.01
C THR A 258 13.19 -3.85 18.36
N ASN A 259 12.20 -4.54 18.94
CA ASN A 259 12.28 -5.21 20.24
C ASN A 259 12.71 -6.68 20.15
N GLY A 260 13.08 -7.17 18.96
CA GLY A 260 13.48 -8.57 18.77
C GLY A 260 12.35 -9.55 19.06
N ILE A 261 11.10 -9.15 18.81
CA ILE A 261 9.91 -9.97 18.94
C ILE A 261 9.56 -10.49 17.54
N ASP A 262 9.39 -11.81 17.42
CA ASP A 262 9.08 -12.48 16.16
C ASP A 262 7.93 -13.49 16.34
N SER A 263 7.46 -14.06 15.24
CA SER A 263 6.36 -15.04 15.25
C SER A 263 6.61 -16.27 16.14
N LYS A 264 7.88 -16.59 16.42
CA LYS A 264 8.31 -17.78 17.16
C LYS A 264 8.46 -17.53 18.65
N ASN A 265 8.92 -16.35 19.05
CA ASN A 265 9.23 -16.01 20.43
C ASN A 265 8.14 -15.19 21.13
N ILE A 266 7.13 -14.71 20.39
CA ILE A 266 6.08 -13.82 20.95
C ILE A 266 5.35 -14.41 22.17
N ASP A 267 5.12 -15.72 22.22
CA ASP A 267 4.46 -16.38 23.36
C ASP A 267 5.31 -16.33 24.64
N GLU A 268 6.63 -16.37 24.47
CA GLU A 268 7.58 -16.19 25.56
C GLU A 268 7.61 -14.71 25.96
N LYS A 269 7.73 -13.80 24.99
CA LYS A 269 7.80 -12.35 25.22
C LYS A 269 6.55 -11.79 25.90
N LEU A 270 5.37 -12.33 25.62
CA LEU A 270 4.13 -12.00 26.32
C LEU A 270 4.23 -12.29 27.84
N LYS A 271 5.02 -13.28 28.25
CA LYS A 271 5.17 -13.68 29.66
C LYS A 271 6.37 -13.02 30.33
N THR A 272 7.49 -12.93 29.61
CA THR A 272 8.80 -12.56 30.16
C THR A 272 9.24 -11.14 29.80
N GLY A 273 8.55 -10.48 28.87
CA GLY A 273 8.86 -9.12 28.43
C GLY A 273 8.70 -8.07 29.52
N SER A 274 9.18 -6.86 29.21
CA SER A 274 8.93 -5.67 30.04
C SER A 274 7.43 -5.37 30.13
N ASP A 275 7.04 -4.51 31.07
CA ASP A 275 5.66 -4.07 31.22
C ASP A 275 5.13 -3.41 29.95
N GLU A 276 5.97 -2.66 29.22
CA GLU A 276 5.63 -2.12 27.91
C GLU A 276 5.30 -3.24 26.91
N VAL A 277 6.17 -4.25 26.80
CA VAL A 277 5.95 -5.39 25.88
C VAL A 277 4.64 -6.10 26.22
N LYS A 278 4.39 -6.38 27.51
CA LYS A 278 3.17 -7.04 27.96
C LYS A 278 1.92 -6.22 27.61
N ARG A 279 1.96 -4.90 27.80
CA ARG A 279 0.85 -4.01 27.47
C ARG A 279 0.61 -3.92 25.97
N VAL A 280 1.66 -3.75 25.17
CA VAL A 280 1.55 -3.68 23.70
C VAL A 280 1.02 -5.00 23.13
N LEU A 281 1.43 -6.15 23.67
CA LEU A 281 0.95 -7.45 23.25
C LEU A 281 -0.44 -7.83 23.80
N GLY A 282 -1.06 -6.96 24.62
CA GLY A 282 -2.44 -7.15 25.09
C GLY A 282 -2.61 -8.06 26.29
N GLU A 283 -1.56 -8.30 27.09
CA GLU A 283 -1.71 -8.92 28.42
C GLU A 283 -2.42 -7.97 29.39
N GLU A 284 -2.13 -6.67 29.26
CA GLU A 284 -2.87 -5.58 29.89
C GLU A 284 -3.70 -4.82 28.85
N PRO A 285 -4.93 -4.40 29.17
CA PRO A 285 -5.75 -3.62 28.24
C PRO A 285 -5.18 -2.21 28.04
N GLY A 286 -5.41 -1.60 26.87
CA GLY A 286 -5.10 -0.18 26.67
C GLY A 286 -4.88 0.27 25.22
N PHE A 287 -4.47 -0.65 24.34
CA PHE A 287 -4.12 -0.30 22.96
C PHE A 287 -5.06 -0.89 21.90
N GLY A 288 -6.02 -1.74 22.27
CA GLY A 288 -7.05 -2.23 21.34
C GLY A 288 -8.32 -1.39 21.39
N LYS A 289 -8.90 -1.24 22.59
CA LYS A 289 -10.22 -0.60 22.77
C LYS A 289 -10.32 0.83 22.20
N PRO A 290 -9.33 1.73 22.35
CA PRO A 290 -9.42 3.09 21.81
C PRO A 290 -9.61 3.16 20.30
N ILE A 291 -9.11 2.16 19.56
CA ILE A 291 -9.26 2.04 18.10
C ILE A 291 -10.34 1.01 17.69
N GLY A 292 -11.09 0.49 18.66
CA GLY A 292 -12.20 -0.45 18.43
C GLY A 292 -11.76 -1.87 18.07
N LEU A 293 -10.58 -2.29 18.52
CA LEU A 293 -10.04 -3.64 18.39
C LEU A 293 -9.98 -4.38 19.74
N ASP A 294 -9.78 -5.69 19.68
CA ASP A 294 -9.42 -6.49 20.87
C ASP A 294 -8.00 -6.12 21.34
N ASP A 295 -7.75 -6.13 22.65
CA ASP A 295 -6.43 -5.72 23.18
C ASP A 295 -5.27 -6.64 22.72
N LYS A 296 -5.55 -7.90 22.31
CA LYS A 296 -4.53 -8.81 21.76
C LYS A 296 -4.26 -8.63 20.28
N TRP A 297 -4.77 -7.58 19.64
CA TRP A 297 -4.64 -7.41 18.18
C TRP A 297 -3.18 -7.37 17.71
N VAL A 298 -2.26 -6.71 18.44
CA VAL A 298 -0.82 -6.70 18.11
C VAL A 298 -0.22 -8.10 18.22
N TYR A 299 -0.54 -8.82 19.31
CA TYR A 299 -0.10 -10.20 19.48
C TYR A 299 -0.56 -11.07 18.30
N ASN A 300 -1.82 -10.96 17.90
CA ASN A 300 -2.36 -11.74 16.79
C ASN A 300 -1.63 -11.42 15.48
N VAL A 301 -1.40 -10.13 15.19
CA VAL A 301 -0.69 -9.67 13.99
C VAL A 301 0.71 -10.28 13.94
N VAL A 302 1.52 -10.07 14.99
CA VAL A 302 2.91 -10.55 15.00
C VAL A 302 2.97 -12.08 15.06
N LYS A 303 2.02 -12.75 15.74
CA LYS A 303 1.95 -14.21 15.78
C LYS A 303 1.69 -14.83 14.41
N GLN A 304 0.82 -14.22 13.60
CA GLN A 304 0.40 -14.78 12.31
C GLN A 304 1.25 -14.31 11.13
N MET A 305 1.76 -13.08 11.20
CA MET A 305 2.50 -12.44 10.11
C MET A 305 4.00 -12.32 10.38
N GLY A 306 4.42 -12.41 11.64
CA GLY A 306 5.76 -12.03 12.06
C GLY A 306 5.93 -10.52 12.21
N ASN A 307 7.17 -10.11 12.45
CA ASN A 307 7.56 -8.70 12.43
C ASN A 307 7.88 -8.22 10.99
N TYR A 308 8.23 -6.94 10.84
CA TYR A 308 8.57 -6.36 9.53
C TYR A 308 9.75 -7.05 8.84
N ALA A 309 10.80 -7.44 9.59
CA ALA A 309 11.94 -8.18 9.02
C ALA A 309 11.54 -9.56 8.50
N GLU A 310 10.66 -10.30 9.21
CA GLU A 310 10.15 -11.59 8.73
C GLU A 310 9.37 -11.42 7.42
N ILE A 311 8.50 -10.41 7.35
CA ILE A 311 7.76 -10.09 6.11
C ILE A 311 8.73 -9.70 4.98
N TRP A 312 9.75 -8.90 5.27
CA TRP A 312 10.79 -8.53 4.31
C TRP A 312 11.54 -9.76 3.80
N ASP A 313 12.13 -10.55 4.70
CA ASP A 313 13.03 -11.64 4.33
C ASP A 313 12.34 -12.73 3.54
N ASN A 314 11.10 -13.04 3.88
CA ASN A 314 10.30 -14.06 3.20
C ASN A 314 9.92 -13.66 1.77
N ASN A 315 9.78 -12.36 1.49
CA ASN A 315 9.23 -11.87 0.23
C ASN A 315 10.28 -11.22 -0.68
N LEU A 316 11.18 -10.43 -0.12
CA LEU A 316 12.16 -9.60 -0.82
C LEU A 316 13.60 -9.95 -0.42
N GLY A 317 13.83 -10.24 0.85
CA GLY A 317 15.15 -10.39 1.43
C GLY A 317 15.79 -11.77 1.24
N MET A 318 16.62 -12.15 2.21
CA MET A 318 17.55 -13.28 2.05
C MET A 318 16.88 -14.65 2.03
N ASN A 319 15.63 -14.78 2.48
CA ASN A 319 14.87 -16.03 2.38
C ASN A 319 14.08 -16.14 1.07
N SER A 320 14.01 -15.07 0.28
CA SER A 320 13.36 -15.05 -1.02
C SER A 320 14.34 -15.35 -2.17
N PRO A 321 13.84 -15.65 -3.39
CA PRO A 321 14.68 -15.68 -4.59
C PRO A 321 15.28 -14.32 -5.00
N LEU A 322 14.74 -13.21 -4.50
CA LEU A 322 15.14 -11.86 -4.90
C LEU A 322 16.43 -11.40 -4.22
N LYS A 323 16.69 -11.87 -2.99
CA LYS A 323 17.89 -11.54 -2.21
C LYS A 323 18.16 -10.02 -2.13
N VAL A 324 17.12 -9.22 -1.93
CA VAL A 324 17.22 -7.76 -1.80
C VAL A 324 17.69 -7.41 -0.40
N GLU A 325 18.80 -6.67 -0.33
CA GLU A 325 19.28 -6.11 0.93
C GLU A 325 18.34 -5.01 1.45
N ARG A 326 18.26 -4.85 2.77
CA ARG A 326 17.34 -3.87 3.40
C ARG A 326 17.59 -2.44 2.94
N GLY A 327 18.85 -2.00 2.89
CA GLY A 327 19.22 -0.63 2.52
C GLY A 327 18.39 0.42 3.30
N MET A 328 17.74 1.32 2.58
CA MET A 328 16.86 2.35 3.17
C MET A 328 15.71 1.76 4.02
N ASN A 329 15.33 0.51 3.79
CA ASN A 329 14.26 -0.17 4.51
C ASN A 329 14.73 -0.81 5.83
N ALA A 330 16.01 -0.71 6.19
CA ALA A 330 16.48 -1.09 7.52
C ALA A 330 15.85 -0.19 8.60
N LEU A 331 15.92 -0.63 9.87
CA LEU A 331 15.54 0.24 10.99
C LEU A 331 16.51 1.43 11.07
N ALA A 332 16.03 2.56 11.60
CA ALA A 332 16.85 3.77 11.78
C ALA A 332 18.08 3.52 12.66
N LYS A 333 17.96 2.65 13.67
CA LYS A 333 19.09 2.22 14.52
C LYS A 333 20.18 1.48 13.74
N ASP A 334 19.84 0.93 12.58
CA ASP A 334 20.71 0.16 11.69
C ASP A 334 21.04 0.95 10.39
N GLY A 335 20.81 2.27 10.39
CA GLY A 335 21.14 3.17 9.28
C GLY A 335 20.10 3.28 8.17
N GLY A 336 18.90 2.71 8.35
CA GLY A 336 17.78 2.87 7.42
C GLY A 336 16.83 4.01 7.79
N LEU A 337 15.63 3.99 7.20
CA LEU A 337 14.60 5.04 7.34
C LEU A 337 13.40 4.60 8.17
N ASN A 338 13.26 3.31 8.47
CA ASN A 338 12.13 2.82 9.24
C ASN A 338 12.30 3.13 10.74
N TYR A 339 11.39 3.93 11.30
CA TYR A 339 11.38 4.32 12.70
C TYR A 339 10.01 4.00 13.34
N PRO A 340 9.92 3.02 14.26
CA PRO A 340 8.67 2.78 14.97
C PRO A 340 8.36 3.90 15.96
N LEU A 341 7.10 4.33 15.98
CA LEU A 341 6.55 5.23 16.98
C LEU A 341 6.45 4.53 18.34
N PRO A 342 6.67 5.26 19.45
CA PRO A 342 6.51 4.73 20.80
C PRO A 342 5.04 4.45 21.13
N TRP A 343 4.82 3.52 22.07
CA TRP A 343 3.50 3.21 22.62
C TRP A 343 3.35 3.86 24.00
N ASN A 344 2.55 4.91 24.15
CA ASN A 344 2.33 5.60 25.42
C ASN A 344 0.95 6.22 25.59
#